data_AF-A0A3L7W5W9-F1
#
_entry.id   AF-A0A3L7W5W9-F1
#
_cell.length_a   1.000
_cell.length_b   1.000
_cell.length_c   1.000
_cell.angle_alpha   90.00
_cell.angle_beta   90.00
_cell.angle_gamma   90.00
#
_symmetry.space_group_name_H-M   'P 1'
#
loop_
_entity.id
_entity.type
_entity.pdbx_description
1 polymer ?
#
loop_
_entity_poly.entity_id
_entity_poly.type
_entity_poly.pdbx_seq_one_letter_code
_entity_poly.pdbx_strand_id
1 'polypeptide(L)'
;MSSRQTFSIRGAGDPRPTTIGPLTAHWGSRTYVMAAINLTPDSFSGDGLYGEADTGGEIGEVILARVEVHARAARRDGADILDLGAESTRPGHAVVTV
;
A
#
# COMPACT_ATOMS: atom_id res chain seq x y z
N MET A 1 16.74 -12.21 -41.99
CA MET A 1 15.47 -12.52 -41.29
C MET A 1 15.82 -12.95 -39.87
N SER A 2 15.79 -12.01 -38.92
CA SER A 2 16.18 -12.28 -37.52
C SER A 2 14.95 -12.74 -36.73
N SER A 3 14.95 -14.01 -36.34
CA SER A 3 13.97 -14.60 -35.43
C SER A 3 14.00 -13.86 -34.09
N ARG A 4 12.86 -13.27 -33.69
CA ARG A 4 12.68 -12.80 -32.31
C ARG A 4 12.36 -14.03 -31.46
N GLN A 5 13.27 -14.39 -30.57
CA GLN A 5 12.96 -15.34 -29.51
C GLN A 5 12.02 -14.69 -28.51
N THR A 6 10.78 -15.17 -28.47
CA THR A 6 9.83 -14.85 -27.40
C THR A 6 10.27 -15.61 -26.15
N PHE A 7 10.82 -14.89 -25.16
CA PHE A 7 11.07 -15.45 -23.84
C PHE A 7 9.74 -15.84 -23.19
N SER A 8 9.48 -17.15 -23.06
CA SER A 8 8.37 -17.67 -22.26
C SER A 8 8.84 -17.85 -20.82
N ILE A 9 8.43 -16.96 -19.93
CA ILE A 9 8.66 -17.03 -18.47
C ILE A 9 7.74 -18.05 -17.76
N ARG A 10 7.10 -18.98 -18.49
CA ARG A 10 6.19 -19.98 -17.88
C ARG A 10 6.99 -21.11 -17.21
N GLY A 11 7.55 -20.82 -16.04
CA GLY A 11 8.04 -21.81 -15.08
C GLY A 11 7.15 -21.79 -13.83
N ALA A 12 6.52 -22.93 -13.51
CA ALA A 12 5.39 -23.11 -12.60
C ALA A 12 4.04 -22.63 -13.18
N GLY A 13 3.00 -23.48 -13.11
CA GLY A 13 1.70 -23.22 -13.73
C GLY A 13 1.08 -21.90 -13.31
N ASP A 14 0.19 -21.36 -14.16
CA ASP A 14 -0.44 -20.04 -13.95
C ASP A 14 -0.96 -19.95 -12.50
N PRO A 15 -0.49 -18.95 -11.71
CA PRO A 15 -0.80 -18.87 -10.29
C PRO A 15 -2.31 -18.84 -10.08
N ARG A 16 -2.80 -19.66 -9.13
CA ARG A 16 -4.23 -19.72 -8.83
C ARG A 16 -4.74 -18.34 -8.43
N PRO A 17 -5.96 -17.95 -8.84
CA PRO A 17 -6.52 -16.69 -8.41
C PRO A 17 -6.56 -16.57 -6.88
N THR A 18 -6.30 -15.38 -6.36
CA THR A 18 -6.31 -15.09 -4.92
C THR A 18 -7.42 -14.11 -4.59
N THR A 19 -8.21 -14.41 -3.56
CA THR A 19 -9.21 -13.47 -3.04
C THR A 19 -8.56 -12.56 -1.99
N ILE A 20 -8.64 -11.25 -2.21
CA ILE A 20 -8.13 -10.20 -1.33
C ILE A 20 -9.31 -9.28 -1.00
N GLY A 21 -9.98 -9.53 0.13
CA GLY A 21 -11.25 -8.87 0.42
C GLY A 21 -12.27 -9.09 -0.71
N PRO A 22 -12.85 -8.02 -1.30
CA PRO A 22 -13.79 -8.15 -2.42
C PRO A 22 -13.11 -8.37 -3.79
N LEU A 23 -11.79 -8.29 -3.89
CA LEU A 23 -11.04 -8.47 -5.13
C LEU A 23 -10.68 -9.94 -5.34
N THR A 24 -10.96 -10.49 -6.53
CA THR A 24 -10.34 -11.74 -7.00
C THR A 24 -9.23 -11.42 -8.00
N ALA A 25 -7.98 -11.59 -7.58
CA ALA A 25 -6.81 -11.32 -8.40
C ALA A 25 -6.47 -12.55 -9.27
N HIS A 26 -6.65 -12.41 -10.59
CA HIS A 26 -6.22 -13.39 -11.58
C HIS A 26 -4.80 -13.05 -12.03
N TRP A 27 -3.82 -13.65 -11.37
CA TRP A 27 -2.41 -13.32 -11.59
C TRP A 27 -1.97 -13.55 -13.04
N GLY A 28 -1.22 -12.59 -13.58
CA GLY A 28 -0.77 -12.60 -14.98
C GLY A 28 -1.80 -12.08 -16.00
N SER A 29 -3.06 -11.82 -15.61
CA SER A 29 -4.08 -11.26 -16.51
C SER A 29 -3.90 -9.76 -16.78
N ARG A 30 -3.41 -9.03 -15.77
CA ARG A 30 -3.02 -7.62 -15.84
C ARG A 30 -2.11 -7.27 -14.66
N THR A 31 -1.54 -6.07 -14.70
CA THR A 31 -0.91 -5.46 -13.52
C THR A 31 -2.00 -4.92 -12.59
N TYR A 32 -1.89 -5.25 -11.30
CA TYR A 32 -2.71 -4.70 -10.24
C TYR A 32 -1.93 -3.58 -9.53
N VAL A 33 -2.62 -2.50 -9.14
CA VAL A 33 -2.01 -1.36 -8.46
C VAL A 33 -2.32 -1.41 -6.97
N MET A 34 -1.28 -1.36 -6.15
CA MET A 34 -1.39 -1.29 -4.69
C MET A 34 -0.90 0.08 -4.22
N ALA A 35 -1.77 0.85 -3.58
CA ALA A 35 -1.39 2.11 -2.96
C ALA A 35 -0.87 1.84 -1.55
N ALA A 36 0.37 2.22 -1.29
CA ALA A 36 0.96 2.18 0.04
C ALA A 36 0.62 3.48 0.78
N ILE A 37 0.06 3.36 1.98
CA ILE A 37 -0.28 4.46 2.87
C ILE A 37 0.50 4.22 4.17
N ASN A 38 1.56 5.00 4.36
CA ASN A 38 2.34 4.98 5.58
C ASN A 38 1.70 5.93 6.59
N LEU A 39 1.34 5.41 7.75
CA LEU A 39 0.68 6.19 8.77
C LEU A 39 1.70 7.01 9.55
N THR A 40 2.89 6.49 9.87
CA THR A 40 3.89 7.16 10.72
C THR A 40 4.42 8.49 10.14
N PRO A 41 4.84 9.46 10.98
CA PRO A 41 5.38 10.77 10.57
C PRO A 41 6.62 10.68 9.69
N ASP A 42 7.31 9.54 9.72
CA ASP A 42 8.62 9.39 9.12
C ASP A 42 8.55 8.43 7.92
N SER A 43 8.13 8.98 6.78
CA SER A 43 8.39 8.37 5.49
C SER A 43 9.65 8.99 4.88
N PHE A 44 10.45 8.15 4.21
CA PHE A 44 11.68 8.53 3.50
C PHE A 44 11.43 9.58 2.38
N SER A 45 10.16 9.84 2.05
CA SER A 45 9.67 10.76 1.02
C SER A 45 9.27 12.15 1.53
N GLY A 46 9.22 12.37 2.86
CA GLY A 46 8.78 13.65 3.44
C GLY A 46 7.26 13.91 3.33
N ASP A 47 6.47 12.87 3.03
CA ASP A 47 4.99 12.92 2.98
C ASP A 47 4.32 12.44 4.29
N GLY A 48 5.12 12.28 5.34
CA GLY A 48 4.68 11.84 6.65
C GLY A 48 3.42 12.55 7.11
N LEU A 49 2.40 11.77 7.45
CA LEU A 49 1.06 12.27 7.77
C LEU A 49 0.94 12.95 9.14
N TYR A 50 2.06 13.09 9.86
CA TYR A 50 2.15 13.68 11.18
C TYR A 50 3.29 14.70 11.26
N GLY A 51 3.09 15.72 12.10
CA GLY A 51 4.15 16.53 12.69
C GLY A 51 4.21 16.33 14.21
N GLU A 52 5.26 16.82 14.86
CA GLU A 52 5.52 16.70 16.30
C GLU A 52 4.39 17.22 17.23
N ALA A 53 3.35 17.87 16.69
CA ALA A 53 2.28 18.52 17.44
C ALA A 53 1.08 17.62 17.82
N ASP A 54 0.96 16.41 17.26
CA ASP A 54 -0.22 15.55 17.45
C ASP A 54 -0.08 14.52 18.60
N THR A 55 0.80 14.76 19.59
CA THR A 55 1.11 13.81 20.69
C THR A 55 0.12 13.84 21.88
N GLY A 56 -1.19 13.91 21.63
CA GLY A 56 -2.24 13.85 22.65
C GLY A 56 -3.26 12.74 22.37
N GLY A 57 -3.97 12.23 23.39
CA GLY A 57 -4.80 11.01 23.34
C GLY A 57 -5.96 10.91 22.32
N GLU A 58 -6.04 11.80 21.34
CA GLU A 58 -6.95 11.79 20.18
C GLU A 58 -6.28 11.33 18.87
N ILE A 59 -5.09 10.74 18.96
CA ILE A 59 -4.31 10.24 17.81
C ILE A 59 -5.14 9.31 16.89
N GLY A 60 -6.00 8.45 17.45
CA GLY A 60 -6.78 7.46 16.69
C GLY A 60 -7.74 8.06 15.65
N GLU A 61 -8.54 9.05 16.04
CA GLU A 61 -9.54 9.67 15.15
C GLU A 61 -8.89 10.48 14.02
N VAL A 62 -7.79 11.18 14.34
CA VAL A 62 -7.01 11.93 13.34
C VAL A 62 -6.38 10.99 12.31
N ILE A 63 -5.85 9.83 12.75
CA ILE A 63 -5.33 8.79 11.84
C ILE A 63 -6.43 8.32 10.90
N LEU A 64 -7.58 7.94 11.45
CA LEU A 64 -8.68 7.38 10.66
C LEU A 64 -9.13 8.38 9.59
N ALA A 65 -9.33 9.65 9.97
CA ALA A 65 -9.70 10.70 9.03
C ALA A 65 -8.66 10.86 7.90
N ARG A 66 -7.36 10.77 8.20
CA ARG A 66 -6.29 10.86 7.21
C ARG A 66 -6.20 9.62 6.32
N VAL A 67 -6.28 8.42 6.90
CA VAL A 67 -6.32 7.14 6.16
C VAL A 67 -7.46 7.19 5.15
N GLU A 68 -8.64 7.63 5.59
CA GLU A 68 -9.80 7.74 4.73
C GLU A 68 -9.58 8.68 3.54
N VAL A 69 -8.97 9.86 3.77
CA VAL A 69 -8.66 10.81 2.69
C VAL A 69 -7.72 10.17 1.66
N HIS A 70 -6.66 9.52 2.11
CA HIS A 70 -5.68 8.88 1.22
C HIS A 70 -6.26 7.67 0.51
N ALA A 71 -7.05 6.84 1.21
CA ALA A 71 -7.75 5.70 0.63
C ALA A 71 -8.72 6.13 -0.48
N ARG A 72 -9.48 7.22 -0.27
CA ARG A 72 -10.38 7.78 -1.29
C ARG A 72 -9.62 8.31 -2.50
N ALA A 73 -8.50 9.01 -2.28
CA ALA A 73 -7.65 9.49 -3.34
C ALA A 73 -7.04 8.33 -4.14
N ALA A 74 -6.45 7.35 -3.47
CA ALA A 74 -5.89 6.15 -4.10
C ALA A 74 -6.93 5.40 -4.94
N ARG A 75 -8.15 5.26 -4.42
CA ARG A 75 -9.25 4.63 -5.16
C ARG A 75 -9.60 5.41 -6.43
N ARG A 76 -9.72 6.74 -6.34
CA ARG A 76 -9.97 7.62 -7.50
C ARG A 76 -8.87 7.50 -8.54
N ASP A 77 -7.62 7.37 -8.08
CA ASP A 77 -6.43 7.34 -8.93
C ASP A 77 -6.15 5.92 -9.48
N GLY A 78 -7.01 4.94 -9.17
CA GLY A 78 -7.01 3.61 -9.80
C GLY A 78 -6.37 2.50 -8.98
N ALA A 79 -6.15 2.68 -7.68
CA ALA A 79 -5.67 1.61 -6.81
C ALA A 79 -6.70 0.47 -6.69
N ASP A 80 -6.19 -0.76 -6.83
CA ASP A 80 -6.93 -2.01 -6.65
C ASP A 80 -6.87 -2.50 -5.20
N ILE A 81 -5.73 -2.23 -4.54
CA ILE A 81 -5.40 -2.69 -3.19
C ILE A 81 -4.86 -1.49 -2.41
N LEU A 82 -5.13 -1.46 -1.10
CA LEU A 82 -4.50 -0.53 -0.17
C LEU A 82 -3.59 -1.32 0.78
N ASP A 83 -2.38 -0.84 0.99
CA ASP A 83 -1.41 -1.36 1.96
C ASP A 83 -1.19 -0.30 3.04
N LEU A 84 -1.59 -0.59 4.28
CA LEU A 84 -1.54 0.35 5.40
C LEU A 84 -0.40 -0.02 6.34
N GLY A 85 0.66 0.80 6.38
CA GLY A 85 1.81 0.60 7.25
C GLY A 85 1.76 1.50 8.48
N ALA A 86 1.60 0.93 9.68
CA ALA A 86 1.56 1.68 10.95
C ALA A 86 2.85 1.57 11.79
N GLU A 87 3.75 0.65 11.44
CA GLU A 87 5.00 0.40 12.16
C GLU A 87 6.20 0.86 11.34
N SER A 88 7.08 1.67 11.94
CA SER A 88 8.36 2.04 11.32
C SER A 88 9.45 1.09 11.82
N THR A 89 10.19 0.47 10.91
CA THR A 89 11.30 -0.42 11.27
C THR A 89 12.59 0.35 11.60
N ARG A 90 12.53 1.68 11.74
CA ARG A 90 13.68 2.52 12.06
C ARG A 90 13.98 2.54 13.57
N PRO A 91 15.27 2.54 13.97
CA PRO A 91 15.66 2.75 15.37
C PRO A 91 15.17 4.11 15.88
N GLY A 92 14.34 4.13 16.92
CA GLY A 92 13.85 5.36 17.56
C GLY A 92 12.47 5.86 17.11
N HIS A 93 11.69 5.09 16.35
CA HIS A 93 10.34 5.53 15.95
C HIS A 93 9.32 5.47 17.10
N ALA A 94 8.32 6.35 17.06
CA ALA A 94 7.15 6.30 17.93
C ALA A 94 6.16 5.27 17.41
N VAL A 95 5.87 4.24 18.20
CA VAL A 95 4.84 3.23 17.90
C VAL A 95 3.47 3.92 17.82
N VAL A 96 2.76 3.70 16.73
CA VAL A 96 1.36 4.11 16.60
C VAL A 96 0.50 2.97 17.14
N THR A 97 -0.05 3.16 18.35
CA THR A 97 -0.99 2.20 18.94
C THR A 97 -2.41 2.58 18.53
N VAL A 98 -3.17 1.60 18.03
CA VAL A 98 -4.61 1.70 17.73
C VAL A 98 -5.42 1.26 18.95
#